data_AF-U6GPC9-F1
#
_entry.id   AF-U6GPC9-F1
#
_cell.length_a   1.000
_cell.length_b   1.000
_cell.length_c   1.000
_cell.angle_alpha   90.00
_cell.angle_beta   90.00
_cell.angle_gamma   90.00
#
_symmetry.space_group_name_H-M   'P 1'
#
loop_
_entity.id
_entity.type
_entity.pdbx_description
1 polymer ?
#
loop_
_entity_poly.entity_id
_entity_poly.type
_entity_poly.pdbx_seq_one_letter_code
_entity_poly.pdbx_strand_id
1 'polypeptide(L)'
;MGPPVDDQLGRRRLEASGIGPEVEQQQLSAAASSSSSSSSSSSAAAAAAAAAARPQGKPEWEREVDQQQLVARPIPLTDLVPEFIKGSNASKKILYLADQQQQQQQQQQQQQQQQQQQQREVAQVRRIRRDGCCFYRSYLFGVFEHLLLNPSRIQQFRERVDNEIIPKMEATGYTKDATEEFVDEVHAALDKLSSPTASLRDLEEMFNETATSNYLVVFARCTYT
;
A
#
# COMPACT_ATOMS: atom_id res chain seq x y z
N MET A 1 5.89 -19.32 60.56
CA MET A 1 5.68 -18.43 61.73
C MET A 1 4.90 -17.22 61.21
N GLY A 2 3.59 -17.18 61.47
CA GLY A 2 2.66 -16.12 61.01
C GLY A 2 2.73 -14.83 61.86
N PRO A 3 1.70 -13.95 61.88
CA PRO A 3 0.38 -14.02 61.22
C PRO A 3 -0.01 -12.72 60.44
N PRO A 4 -1.25 -12.59 59.91
CA PRO A 4 -1.70 -11.53 59.01
C PRO A 4 -2.51 -10.42 59.72
N VAL A 5 -2.86 -9.35 59.00
CA VAL A 5 -3.78 -8.31 59.48
C VAL A 5 -4.86 -8.06 58.42
N ASP A 6 -6.09 -8.45 58.76
CA ASP A 6 -7.35 -7.97 58.21
C ASP A 6 -7.60 -6.51 58.64
N ASP A 7 -8.26 -5.69 57.82
CA ASP A 7 -9.57 -5.16 58.23
C ASP A 7 -10.38 -4.61 57.05
N GLN A 8 -11.67 -4.92 57.11
CA GLN A 8 -12.74 -4.51 56.23
C GLN A 8 -13.16 -3.07 56.52
N LEU A 9 -13.94 -2.50 55.59
CA LEU A 9 -15.12 -1.63 55.80
C LEU A 9 -15.55 -1.23 54.37
N GLY A 10 -16.61 -1.76 53.76
CA GLY A 10 -17.93 -1.93 54.30
C GLY A 10 -18.80 -0.73 53.91
N ARG A 11 -19.47 -0.78 52.75
CA ARG A 11 -20.79 -0.14 52.58
C ARG A 11 -21.60 -0.86 51.50
N ARG A 12 -22.62 -1.56 52.01
CA ARG A 12 -23.73 -2.19 51.30
C ARG A 12 -24.77 -1.14 50.85
N ARG A 13 -25.39 -1.45 49.71
CA ARG A 13 -26.84 -1.57 49.45
C ARG A 13 -27.72 -0.30 49.58
N LEU A 14 -28.53 -0.05 48.54
CA LEU A 14 -29.99 -0.16 48.63
C LEU A 14 -30.62 -0.27 47.23
N GLU A 15 -31.46 -1.28 47.10
CA GLU A 15 -32.37 -1.57 46.00
C GLU A 15 -33.62 -0.69 46.12
N ALA A 16 -34.31 -0.43 45.01
CA ALA A 16 -35.75 -0.17 45.02
C ALA A 16 -36.37 -0.60 43.69
N SER A 17 -37.24 -1.61 43.81
CA SER A 17 -38.16 -2.14 42.80
C SER A 17 -39.30 -1.16 42.51
N GLY A 18 -39.96 -1.30 41.35
CA GLY A 18 -41.39 -0.93 41.27
C GLY A 18 -41.99 -0.69 39.88
N ILE A 19 -42.74 -1.69 39.39
CA ILE A 19 -44.13 -1.57 38.88
C ILE A 19 -44.36 -1.01 37.44
N GLY A 20 -44.90 -1.87 36.54
CA GLY A 20 -45.62 -1.49 35.28
C GLY A 20 -47.11 -1.15 35.56
N PRO A 21 -48.10 -1.29 34.63
CA PRO A 21 -48.10 -1.73 33.22
C PRO A 21 -48.98 -0.82 32.29
N GLU A 22 -49.48 -1.38 31.16
CA GLU A 22 -50.76 -1.05 30.47
C GLU A 22 -50.70 -0.15 29.20
N VAL A 23 -50.78 -0.69 27.96
CA VAL A 23 -51.96 -0.88 27.04
C VAL A 23 -52.39 0.46 26.37
N GLU A 24 -52.51 0.65 25.05
CA GLU A 24 -53.54 0.14 24.12
C GLU A 24 -53.32 0.72 22.69
N GLN A 25 -53.55 -0.10 21.63
CA GLN A 25 -54.24 0.12 20.32
C GLN A 25 -54.16 1.48 19.55
N GLN A 26 -54.37 1.63 18.23
CA GLN A 26 -55.07 0.85 17.18
C GLN A 26 -54.78 1.44 15.77
N GLN A 27 -54.60 0.55 14.78
CA GLN A 27 -55.33 0.41 13.49
C GLN A 27 -55.35 1.43 12.31
N LEU A 28 -55.14 0.83 11.11
CA LEU A 28 -55.91 0.90 9.82
C LEU A 28 -55.78 2.19 8.96
N SER A 29 -55.83 2.21 7.62
CA SER A 29 -56.08 1.23 6.52
C SER A 29 -56.01 1.94 5.15
N ALA A 30 -55.77 1.18 4.06
CA ALA A 30 -56.34 1.31 2.69
C ALA A 30 -56.09 2.62 1.87
N ALA A 31 -56.14 2.72 0.54
CA ALA A 31 -56.07 1.83 -0.63
C ALA A 31 -56.08 2.75 -1.89
N ALA A 32 -55.71 2.19 -3.05
CA ALA A 32 -56.29 2.45 -4.38
C ALA A 32 -55.79 3.67 -5.25
N SER A 33 -55.15 3.32 -6.39
CA SER A 33 -55.48 3.67 -7.82
C SER A 33 -55.77 5.13 -8.23
N SER A 34 -55.57 5.64 -9.45
CA SER A 34 -54.90 5.27 -10.70
C SER A 34 -55.14 6.45 -11.69
N SER A 35 -54.24 6.61 -12.66
CA SER A 35 -54.48 7.06 -14.06
C SER A 35 -54.90 8.50 -14.44
N SER A 36 -54.09 9.06 -15.37
CA SER A 36 -54.45 9.81 -16.62
C SER A 36 -55.08 11.21 -16.50
N SER A 37 -54.81 12.25 -17.32
CA SER A 37 -54.08 12.41 -18.60
C SER A 37 -54.11 13.89 -19.05
N SER A 38 -53.14 14.29 -19.90
CA SER A 38 -53.19 15.39 -20.90
C SER A 38 -53.26 16.85 -20.40
N SER A 39 -52.57 17.87 -20.96
CA SER A 39 -52.32 18.18 -22.37
C SER A 39 -51.30 19.33 -22.54
N SER A 40 -50.50 19.21 -23.61
CA SER A 40 -49.99 20.23 -24.57
C SER A 40 -49.37 21.58 -24.12
N SER A 41 -48.05 21.67 -24.41
CA SER A 41 -47.33 22.73 -25.14
C SER A 41 -47.44 24.20 -24.74
N SER A 42 -46.29 24.81 -24.38
CA SER A 42 -45.60 25.87 -25.17
C SER A 42 -44.56 26.58 -24.30
N SER A 43 -43.28 26.51 -24.67
CA SER A 43 -42.41 27.69 -24.90
C SER A 43 -40.95 27.26 -24.95
N ALA A 44 -40.33 27.68 -26.05
CA ALA A 44 -38.93 27.51 -26.36
C ALA A 44 -38.02 28.29 -25.40
N ALA A 45 -36.75 27.90 -25.44
CA ALA A 45 -35.58 28.65 -24.98
C ALA A 45 -35.30 28.64 -23.47
N ALA A 46 -34.60 27.59 -23.01
CA ALA A 46 -33.63 27.72 -21.94
C ALA A 46 -32.50 26.69 -22.10
N ALA A 47 -31.33 27.22 -22.47
CA ALA A 47 -30.00 26.67 -22.18
C ALA A 47 -29.66 25.28 -22.73
N ALA A 48 -29.32 25.26 -24.02
CA ALA A 48 -28.22 24.42 -24.50
C ALA A 48 -26.92 24.83 -23.79
N ALA A 49 -26.66 24.24 -22.62
CA ALA A 49 -25.36 24.28 -21.93
C ALA A 49 -24.67 22.91 -21.98
N ALA A 50 -24.84 22.19 -23.10
CA ALA A 50 -24.21 20.91 -23.39
C ALA A 50 -23.04 21.07 -24.37
N ALA A 51 -22.18 22.07 -24.14
CA ALA A 51 -20.93 22.21 -24.86
C ALA A 51 -19.82 22.69 -23.91
N ALA A 52 -18.72 21.95 -23.91
CA ALA A 52 -17.43 22.23 -23.27
C ALA A 52 -17.17 21.70 -21.85
N ALA A 53 -17.56 20.46 -21.55
CA ALA A 53 -16.64 19.64 -20.75
C ALA A 53 -15.45 19.29 -21.68
N ARG A 54 -14.40 20.12 -21.67
CA ARG A 54 -13.12 19.72 -22.26
C ARG A 54 -12.76 18.36 -21.66
N PRO A 55 -12.42 17.32 -22.43
CA PRO A 55 -11.66 16.22 -21.88
C PRO A 55 -10.30 16.83 -21.54
N GLN A 56 -10.15 17.31 -20.31
CA GLN A 56 -8.81 17.51 -19.76
C GLN A 56 -8.27 16.11 -19.57
N GLY A 57 -7.72 15.54 -20.65
CA GLY A 57 -6.91 14.33 -20.57
C GLY A 57 -5.81 14.58 -19.55
N LYS A 58 -5.43 13.52 -18.84
CA LYS A 58 -4.35 13.56 -17.86
C LYS A 58 -3.16 14.38 -18.39
N PRO A 59 -2.56 15.27 -17.57
CA PRO A 59 -1.39 16.03 -17.97
C PRO A 59 -0.28 15.09 -18.44
N GLU A 60 0.60 15.59 -19.30
CA GLU A 60 1.64 14.78 -19.95
C GLU A 60 2.52 14.00 -18.96
N TRP A 61 2.90 14.64 -17.85
CA TRP A 61 3.71 14.00 -16.81
C TRP A 61 2.99 12.82 -16.13
N GLU A 62 1.67 12.87 -15.95
CA GLU A 62 0.91 11.74 -15.39
C GLU A 62 0.91 10.56 -16.35
N ARG A 63 0.77 10.84 -17.66
CA ARG A 63 0.84 9.81 -18.70
C ARG A 63 2.23 9.18 -18.77
N GLU A 64 3.28 9.97 -18.57
CA GLU A 64 4.66 9.46 -18.50
C GLU A 64 4.87 8.57 -17.28
N VAL A 65 4.38 8.98 -16.10
CA VAL A 65 4.44 8.16 -14.88
C VAL A 65 3.65 6.87 -15.06
N ASP A 66 2.43 6.93 -15.61
CA ASP A 66 1.57 5.76 -15.83
C ASP A 66 2.21 4.72 -16.77
N GLN A 67 3.09 5.15 -17.68
CA GLN A 67 3.85 4.27 -18.58
C GLN A 67 5.07 3.60 -17.91
N GLN A 68 5.48 4.07 -16.74
CA GLN A 68 6.60 3.47 -16.01
C GLN A 68 6.20 2.15 -15.37
N GLN A 69 7.17 1.23 -15.29
CA GLN A 69 7.05 0.04 -14.48
C GLN A 69 6.80 0.42 -13.02
N LEU A 70 5.87 -0.29 -12.39
CA LEU A 70 5.57 -0.17 -10.97
C LEU A 70 6.81 -0.46 -10.13
N VAL A 71 7.51 -1.51 -10.52
CA VAL A 71 8.74 -1.97 -9.89
C VAL A 71 9.76 -2.27 -10.99
N ALA A 72 10.79 -1.44 -11.10
CA ALA A 72 11.84 -1.60 -12.10
C ALA A 72 12.78 -2.75 -11.75
N ARG A 73 13.65 -3.14 -12.69
CA ARG A 73 14.75 -4.08 -12.43
C ARG A 73 15.83 -3.48 -11.53
N PRO A 74 16.61 -4.30 -10.80
CA PRO A 74 17.76 -3.83 -10.05
C PRO A 74 18.79 -3.21 -10.99
N ILE A 75 19.32 -2.05 -10.59
CA ILE A 75 20.42 -1.36 -11.28
C ILE A 75 21.59 -1.17 -10.30
N PRO A 76 22.85 -1.20 -10.78
CA PRO A 76 24.00 -0.83 -9.96
C PRO A 76 23.84 0.55 -9.34
N LEU A 77 24.21 0.70 -8.06
CA LEU A 77 24.19 1.99 -7.37
C LEU A 77 25.05 3.05 -8.09
N THR A 78 26.11 2.61 -8.78
CA THR A 78 26.97 3.45 -9.62
C THR A 78 26.20 4.19 -10.71
N ASP A 79 25.13 3.60 -11.23
CA ASP A 79 24.35 4.17 -12.33
C ASP A 79 23.46 5.33 -11.84
N LEU A 80 23.22 5.40 -10.52
CA LEU A 80 22.49 6.50 -9.89
C LEU A 80 23.38 7.69 -9.56
N VAL A 81 24.69 7.50 -9.47
CA VAL A 81 25.64 8.55 -9.07
C VAL A 81 25.53 9.78 -9.97
N PRO A 82 25.48 9.67 -11.32
CA PRO A 82 25.35 10.84 -12.18
C PRO A 82 24.06 11.63 -11.93
N GLU A 83 22.94 10.94 -11.72
CA GLU A 83 21.65 11.58 -11.44
C GLU A 83 21.67 12.31 -10.10
N PHE A 84 22.23 11.69 -9.06
CA PHE A 84 22.34 12.29 -7.74
C PHE A 84 23.24 13.53 -7.76
N ILE A 85 24.39 13.45 -8.43
CA ILE A 85 25.29 14.59 -8.59
C ILE A 85 24.58 15.71 -9.34
N LYS A 86 23.90 15.40 -10.46
CA LYS A 86 23.16 16.39 -11.25
C LYS A 86 22.06 17.09 -10.45
N GLY A 87 21.35 16.35 -9.61
CA GLY A 87 20.28 16.89 -8.75
C GLY A 87 20.79 17.64 -7.51
N SER A 88 22.08 17.55 -7.18
CA SER A 88 22.66 18.16 -5.99
C SER A 88 23.01 19.64 -6.19
N ASN A 89 22.68 20.48 -5.20
CA ASN A 89 23.12 21.88 -5.16
C ASN A 89 24.65 22.03 -5.10
N ALA A 90 25.39 20.97 -4.74
CA ALA A 90 26.84 20.92 -4.70
C ALA A 90 27.47 20.25 -5.93
N SER A 91 26.70 19.98 -6.99
CA SER A 91 27.12 19.25 -8.20
C SER A 91 28.49 19.67 -8.73
N LYS A 92 28.71 20.97 -8.94
CA LYS A 92 29.98 21.52 -9.44
C LYS A 92 31.16 21.24 -8.51
N LYS A 93 30.95 21.35 -7.20
CA LYS A 93 32.00 21.08 -6.19
C LYS A 93 32.32 19.59 -6.14
N ILE A 94 31.30 18.73 -6.22
CA ILE A 94 31.48 17.27 -6.23
C ILE A 94 32.29 16.86 -7.47
N LEU A 95 31.92 17.36 -8.66
CA LEU A 95 32.65 17.08 -9.90
C LEU A 95 34.09 17.57 -9.85
N TYR A 96 34.33 18.79 -9.36
CA TYR A 96 35.67 19.35 -9.22
C TYR A 96 36.55 18.51 -8.28
N LEU A 97 36.02 18.11 -7.13
CA LEU A 97 36.75 17.27 -6.17
C LEU A 97 37.01 15.86 -6.73
N ALA A 98 36.04 15.29 -7.45
CA ALA A 98 36.21 13.98 -8.09
C ALA A 98 37.30 14.03 -9.17
N ASP A 99 37.32 15.06 -10.00
CA ASP A 99 38.37 15.27 -11.02
C ASP A 99 39.75 15.47 -10.37
N GLN A 100 39.83 16.30 -9.32
CA GLN A 100 41.06 16.51 -8.55
C GLN A 100 41.58 15.20 -7.93
N GLN A 101 40.68 14.37 -7.38
CA GLN A 101 41.04 13.07 -6.82
C GLN A 101 41.52 12.10 -7.91
N GLN A 102 40.87 12.10 -9.08
CA GLN A 102 41.25 11.24 -10.20
C GLN A 102 42.65 11.58 -10.73
N GLN A 103 42.99 12.87 -10.81
CA GLN A 103 44.34 13.33 -11.18
C GLN A 103 45.40 12.88 -10.16
N GLN A 104 45.09 12.93 -8.85
CA GLN A 104 46.00 12.43 -7.81
C GLN A 104 46.19 10.91 -7.87
N GLN A 105 45.13 10.16 -8.19
CA GLN A 105 45.19 8.70 -8.31
C GLN A 105 45.92 8.23 -9.56
N GLN A 106 45.83 8.95 -10.69
CA GLN A 106 46.60 8.64 -11.90
C GLN A 106 48.12 8.68 -11.65
N GLN A 107 48.59 9.49 -10.70
CA GLN A 107 50.00 9.52 -10.30
C GLN A 107 50.44 8.31 -9.48
N GLN A 108 49.51 7.58 -8.82
CA GLN A 108 49.80 6.39 -8.01
C GLN A 108 49.49 5.06 -8.74
N GLN A 109 48.73 5.10 -9.83
CA GLN A 109 48.24 3.90 -10.54
C GLN A 109 49.28 3.16 -11.39
N GLN A 110 50.47 3.71 -11.64
CA GLN A 110 51.52 2.96 -12.34
C GLN A 110 52.10 1.81 -11.51
N GLN A 111 51.85 1.72 -10.19
CA GLN A 111 52.45 0.70 -9.32
C GLN A 111 51.50 -0.41 -8.82
N GLN A 112 50.18 -0.32 -8.99
CA GLN A 112 49.23 -1.24 -8.32
C GLN A 112 48.30 -2.05 -9.24
N GLN A 113 48.48 -1.99 -10.57
CA GLN A 113 47.57 -2.63 -11.53
C GLN A 113 47.53 -4.18 -11.48
N GLN A 114 48.30 -4.84 -10.63
CA GLN A 114 48.35 -6.32 -10.59
C GLN A 114 47.60 -7.01 -9.44
N GLN A 115 47.00 -6.32 -8.45
CA GLN A 115 46.56 -7.05 -7.23
C GLN A 115 45.09 -7.03 -6.81
N GLN A 116 44.16 -6.25 -7.37
CA GLN A 116 42.79 -6.29 -6.82
C GLN A 116 41.68 -6.20 -7.88
N GLN A 117 41.48 -7.30 -8.61
CA GLN A 117 40.14 -7.68 -9.07
C GLN A 117 39.51 -8.60 -8.01
N GLN A 118 39.30 -8.06 -6.81
CA GLN A 118 38.30 -8.66 -5.93
C GLN A 118 36.94 -8.18 -6.44
N GLN A 119 36.08 -9.13 -6.77
CA GLN A 119 34.68 -8.93 -7.13
C GLN A 119 33.99 -8.23 -5.96
N ARG A 120 34.06 -6.90 -5.89
CA ARG A 120 33.17 -6.14 -5.01
C ARG A 120 31.80 -6.25 -5.63
N GLU A 121 30.89 -6.98 -4.98
CA GLU A 121 29.47 -6.95 -5.33
C GLU A 121 29.03 -5.50 -5.29
N VAL A 122 28.71 -4.96 -6.47
CA VAL A 122 28.23 -3.59 -6.58
C VAL A 122 26.81 -3.59 -6.00
N ALA A 123 26.61 -2.80 -4.96
CA ALA A 123 25.28 -2.63 -4.36
C ALA A 123 24.25 -2.30 -5.45
N GLN A 124 23.11 -2.98 -5.42
CA GLN A 124 22.04 -2.78 -6.38
C GLN A 124 20.90 -1.96 -5.75
N VAL A 125 20.21 -1.17 -6.58
CA VAL A 125 19.06 -0.36 -6.19
C VAL A 125 17.92 -0.64 -7.15
N ARG A 126 16.70 -0.71 -6.63
CA ARG A 126 15.48 -0.90 -7.41
C ARG A 126 14.64 0.37 -7.40
N ARG A 127 14.25 0.86 -8.58
CA ARG A 127 13.34 2.01 -8.70
C ARG A 127 11.89 1.57 -8.59
N ILE A 128 11.07 2.41 -7.95
CA ILE A 128 9.63 2.22 -7.78
C ILE A 128 8.92 3.42 -8.39
N ARG A 129 7.80 3.19 -9.09
CA ARG A 129 7.01 4.25 -9.73
C ARG A 129 6.58 5.30 -8.71
N ARG A 130 6.68 6.58 -9.08
CA ARG A 130 6.35 7.73 -8.21
C ARG A 130 4.86 8.09 -8.30
N ASP A 131 3.99 7.16 -7.91
CA ASP A 131 2.52 7.27 -8.04
C ASP A 131 1.79 7.50 -6.70
N GLY A 132 2.51 7.93 -5.65
CA GLY A 132 1.94 8.10 -4.29
C GLY A 132 1.70 6.80 -3.53
N CYS A 133 1.87 5.64 -4.17
CA CYS A 133 1.84 4.31 -3.56
C CYS A 133 3.24 3.72 -3.37
N CYS A 134 4.29 4.44 -3.80
CA CYS A 134 5.66 3.96 -3.86
C CYS A 134 6.22 3.40 -2.55
N PHE A 135 5.86 3.97 -1.40
CA PHE A 135 6.29 3.49 -0.08
C PHE A 135 5.75 2.09 0.21
N TYR A 136 4.43 1.90 0.10
CA TYR A 136 3.80 0.60 0.34
C TYR A 136 4.29 -0.44 -0.67
N ARG A 137 4.45 -0.02 -1.92
CA ARG A 137 4.92 -0.89 -3.00
C ARG A 137 6.38 -1.34 -2.78
N SER A 138 7.26 -0.43 -2.35
CA SER A 138 8.66 -0.77 -2.04
C SER A 138 8.77 -1.67 -0.81
N TYR A 139 8.00 -1.37 0.24
CA TYR A 139 7.96 -2.15 1.46
C TYR A 139 7.48 -3.58 1.20
N LEU A 140 6.33 -3.74 0.54
CA LEU A 140 5.78 -5.05 0.23
C LEU A 140 6.69 -5.84 -0.71
N PHE A 141 7.27 -5.21 -1.73
CA PHE A 141 8.22 -5.89 -2.62
C PHE A 141 9.40 -6.46 -1.81
N GLY A 142 9.98 -5.67 -0.90
CA GLY A 142 11.08 -6.14 -0.05
C GLY A 142 10.68 -7.26 0.92
N VAL A 143 9.46 -7.21 1.49
CA VAL A 143 8.92 -8.30 2.31
C VAL A 143 8.76 -9.57 1.47
N PHE A 144 8.15 -9.47 0.30
CA PHE A 144 7.88 -10.61 -0.58
C PHE A 144 9.18 -11.20 -1.15
N GLU A 145 10.17 -10.37 -1.46
CA GLU A 145 11.51 -10.79 -1.86
C GLU A 145 12.21 -11.55 -0.73
N HIS A 146 12.11 -11.06 0.52
CA HIS A 146 12.63 -11.79 1.68
C HIS A 146 11.93 -13.14 1.90
N LEU A 147 10.61 -13.21 1.70
CA LEU A 147 9.82 -14.43 1.80
C LEU A 147 10.17 -15.43 0.68
N LEU A 148 10.38 -14.95 -0.54
CA LEU A 148 10.82 -15.77 -1.67
C LEU A 148 12.18 -16.43 -1.40
N LEU A 149 13.11 -15.69 -0.79
CA LEU A 149 14.42 -16.22 -0.38
C LEU A 149 14.36 -17.13 0.85
N ASN A 150 13.26 -17.08 1.61
CA ASN A 150 13.06 -17.85 2.84
C ASN A 150 11.67 -18.51 2.88
N PRO A 151 11.41 -19.56 2.07
CA PRO A 151 10.08 -20.13 1.92
C PRO A 151 9.44 -20.63 3.23
N SER A 152 10.25 -21.04 4.20
CA SER A 152 9.79 -21.45 5.54
C SER A 152 9.08 -20.33 6.32
N ARG A 153 9.35 -19.06 5.98
CA ARG A 153 8.71 -17.89 6.60
C ARG A 153 7.38 -17.51 5.96
N ILE A 154 7.07 -18.04 4.77
CA ILE A 154 5.80 -17.73 4.07
C ILE A 154 4.60 -18.17 4.93
N GLN A 155 4.66 -19.39 5.48
CA GLN A 155 3.58 -19.90 6.33
C GLN A 155 3.40 -19.08 7.60
N GLN A 156 4.51 -18.67 8.25
CA GLN A 156 4.46 -17.79 9.43
C GLN A 156 3.85 -16.42 9.11
N PHE A 157 4.18 -15.87 7.93
CA PHE A 157 3.61 -14.61 7.48
C PHE A 157 2.11 -14.74 7.20
N ARG A 158 1.68 -15.85 6.56
CA ARG A 158 0.27 -16.16 6.32
C ARG A 158 -0.51 -16.24 7.64
N GLU A 159 -0.01 -16.99 8.60
CA GLU A 159 -0.63 -17.11 9.93
C GLU A 159 -0.71 -15.76 10.65
N ARG A 160 0.26 -14.87 10.44
CA ARG A 160 0.22 -13.52 11.00
C ARG A 160 -0.84 -12.64 10.34
N VAL A 161 -1.02 -12.77 9.02
CA VAL A 161 -2.12 -12.10 8.30
C VAL A 161 -3.44 -12.54 8.90
N ASP A 162 -3.65 -13.85 9.03
CA ASP A 162 -4.91 -14.43 9.49
C ASP A 162 -5.24 -14.12 10.95
N ASN A 163 -4.25 -14.25 11.84
CA ASN A 163 -4.48 -14.22 13.28
C ASN A 163 -4.22 -12.86 13.94
N GLU A 164 -3.45 -11.97 13.30
CA GLU A 164 -3.13 -10.66 13.85
C GLU A 164 -3.65 -9.50 13.02
N ILE A 165 -3.47 -9.53 11.70
CA ILE A 165 -3.73 -8.37 10.84
C ILE A 165 -5.21 -8.23 10.55
N ILE A 166 -5.87 -9.28 10.05
CA ILE A 166 -7.31 -9.25 9.74
C ILE A 166 -8.14 -8.86 10.98
N PRO A 167 -7.94 -9.46 12.18
CA PRO A 167 -8.69 -9.07 13.37
C PRO A 167 -8.45 -7.62 13.79
N LYS A 168 -7.25 -7.07 13.58
CA LYS A 168 -6.96 -5.65 13.83
C LYS A 168 -7.71 -4.75 12.86
N MET A 169 -7.75 -5.10 11.58
CA MET A 169 -8.52 -4.37 10.57
C MET A 169 -10.01 -4.32 10.97
N GLU A 170 -10.58 -5.47 11.36
CA GLU A 170 -11.96 -5.54 11.84
C GLU A 170 -12.21 -4.67 13.08
N ALA A 171 -11.28 -4.69 14.05
CA ALA A 171 -11.35 -3.87 15.25
C ALA A 171 -11.30 -2.35 14.97
N THR A 172 -10.65 -1.94 13.88
CA THR A 172 -10.60 -0.53 13.44
C THR A 172 -11.84 -0.09 12.63
N GLY A 173 -12.80 -1.00 12.41
CA GLY A 173 -14.07 -0.70 11.76
C GLY A 173 -14.15 -1.10 10.28
N TYR A 174 -13.14 -1.81 9.75
CA TYR A 174 -13.27 -2.43 8.43
C TYR A 174 -14.20 -3.65 8.52
N THR A 175 -15.15 -3.76 7.59
CA THR A 175 -15.99 -4.96 7.49
C THR A 175 -15.26 -6.05 6.72
N LYS A 176 -15.49 -7.31 7.09
CA LYS A 176 -14.90 -8.47 6.42
C LYS A 176 -15.11 -8.43 4.90
N ASP A 177 -16.36 -8.25 4.46
CA ASP A 177 -16.75 -8.18 3.05
C ASP A 177 -16.04 -7.07 2.26
N ALA A 178 -15.60 -5.99 2.93
CA ALA A 178 -14.91 -4.88 2.27
C ALA A 178 -13.40 -5.11 2.12
N THR A 179 -12.85 -6.11 2.80
CA THR A 179 -11.40 -6.39 2.81
C THR A 179 -11.05 -7.76 2.25
N GLU A 180 -12.05 -8.64 2.11
CA GLU A 180 -11.92 -10.01 1.62
C GLU A 180 -11.15 -10.08 0.29
N GLU A 181 -11.50 -9.27 -0.70
CA GLU A 181 -10.81 -9.29 -2.00
C GLU A 181 -9.31 -8.95 -1.91
N PHE A 182 -8.91 -8.06 -0.99
CA PHE A 182 -7.51 -7.68 -0.82
C PHE A 182 -6.73 -8.75 -0.04
N VAL A 183 -7.39 -9.38 0.93
CA VAL A 183 -6.84 -10.49 1.70
C VAL A 183 -6.62 -11.70 0.80
N ASP A 184 -7.60 -12.03 -0.03
CA ASP A 184 -7.50 -13.13 -1.00
C ASP A 184 -6.35 -12.91 -1.98
N GLU A 185 -6.15 -11.67 -2.46
CA GLU A 185 -5.02 -11.34 -3.32
C GLU A 185 -3.67 -11.54 -2.61
N VAL A 186 -3.57 -11.19 -1.33
CA VAL A 186 -2.36 -11.46 -0.53
C VAL A 186 -2.12 -12.96 -0.41
N HIS A 187 -3.14 -13.76 -0.11
CA HIS A 187 -2.99 -15.21 -0.03
C HIS A 187 -2.59 -15.83 -1.36
N ALA A 188 -3.24 -15.44 -2.46
CA ALA A 188 -2.89 -15.89 -3.80
C ALA A 188 -1.44 -15.56 -4.15
N ALA A 189 -0.98 -14.36 -3.78
CA ALA A 189 0.39 -13.94 -3.99
C ALA A 189 1.39 -14.78 -3.15
N LEU A 190 1.07 -15.08 -1.89
CA LEU A 190 1.89 -15.96 -1.03
C LEU A 190 1.92 -17.41 -1.54
N ASP A 191 0.80 -17.93 -2.04
CA ASP A 191 0.72 -19.26 -2.63
C ASP A 191 1.58 -19.34 -3.91
N LYS A 192 1.57 -18.29 -4.75
CA LYS A 192 2.47 -18.19 -5.91
C LYS A 192 3.94 -18.20 -5.52
N LEU A 193 4.32 -17.49 -4.45
CA LEU A 193 5.70 -17.47 -3.93
C LEU A 193 6.12 -18.78 -3.26
N SER A 194 5.17 -19.56 -2.75
CA SER A 194 5.44 -20.85 -2.12
C SER A 194 5.79 -21.94 -3.14
N SER A 195 5.55 -21.69 -4.43
CA SER A 195 5.91 -22.63 -5.49
C SER A 195 7.42 -22.85 -5.54
N PRO A 196 7.90 -24.11 -5.68
CA PRO A 196 9.33 -24.39 -5.78
C PRO A 196 9.98 -23.80 -7.04
N THR A 197 9.18 -23.41 -8.03
CA THR A 197 9.64 -22.76 -9.27
C THR A 197 9.54 -21.24 -9.21
N ALA A 198 9.07 -20.66 -8.10
CA ALA A 198 8.93 -19.23 -7.97
C ALA A 198 10.32 -18.56 -8.05
N SER A 199 10.40 -17.51 -8.85
CA SER A 199 11.62 -16.75 -9.09
C SER A 199 11.41 -15.27 -8.83
N LEU A 200 12.52 -14.53 -8.73
CA LEU A 200 12.47 -13.07 -8.59
C LEU A 200 11.71 -12.41 -9.76
N ARG A 201 11.76 -13.02 -10.94
CA ARG A 201 11.02 -12.56 -12.12
C ARG A 201 9.51 -12.67 -11.92
N ASP A 202 9.03 -13.75 -11.30
CA ASP A 202 7.60 -13.94 -11.03
C ASP A 202 7.07 -12.89 -10.05
N LEU A 203 7.91 -12.51 -9.08
CA LEU A 203 7.64 -11.44 -8.14
C LEU A 203 7.63 -10.06 -8.84
N GLU A 204 8.59 -9.81 -9.73
CA GLU A 204 8.61 -8.59 -10.56
C GLU A 204 7.36 -8.48 -11.43
N GLU A 205 6.94 -9.57 -12.07
CA GLU A 205 5.74 -9.60 -12.92
C GLU A 205 4.48 -9.34 -12.07
N MET A 206 4.35 -9.99 -10.91
CA MET A 206 3.24 -9.76 -9.97
C MET A 206 3.14 -8.28 -9.54
N PHE A 207 4.26 -7.67 -9.17
CA PHE A 207 4.26 -6.27 -8.73
C PHE A 207 4.14 -5.26 -9.87
N ASN A 208 4.31 -5.68 -11.13
CA ASN A 208 4.05 -4.86 -12.33
C ASN A 208 2.65 -5.06 -12.92
N GLU A 209 1.92 -6.09 -12.49
CA GLU A 209 0.49 -6.19 -12.76
C GLU A 209 -0.27 -5.12 -11.97
N THR A 210 -0.99 -4.24 -12.69
CA THR A 210 -1.60 -3.06 -12.07
C THR A 210 -2.68 -3.41 -11.05
N ALA A 211 -3.53 -4.40 -11.33
CA ALA A 211 -4.61 -4.80 -10.43
C ALA A 211 -4.04 -5.41 -9.14
N THR A 212 -3.30 -6.51 -9.25
CA THR A 212 -2.64 -7.19 -8.13
C THR A 212 -1.79 -6.25 -7.29
N SER A 213 -0.90 -5.48 -7.91
CA SER A 213 0.00 -4.58 -7.18
C SER A 213 -0.77 -3.47 -6.46
N ASN A 214 -1.90 -3.01 -6.99
CA ASN A 214 -2.75 -2.05 -6.28
C ASN A 214 -3.55 -2.70 -5.13
N TYR A 215 -4.05 -3.92 -5.31
CA TYR A 215 -4.76 -4.67 -4.26
C TYR A 215 -3.85 -4.96 -3.08
N LEU A 216 -2.60 -5.38 -3.33
CA LEU A 216 -1.57 -5.56 -2.31
C LEU A 216 -1.28 -4.24 -1.57
N VAL A 217 -1.20 -3.11 -2.29
CA VAL A 217 -1.01 -1.78 -1.67
C VAL A 217 -2.21 -1.38 -0.82
N VAL A 218 -3.44 -1.65 -1.26
CA VAL A 218 -4.65 -1.36 -0.48
C VAL A 218 -4.66 -2.18 0.81
N PHE A 219 -4.36 -3.47 0.72
CA PHE A 219 -4.19 -4.32 1.90
C PHE A 219 -3.20 -3.68 2.88
N ALA A 220 -1.98 -3.35 2.44
CA ALA A 220 -0.98 -2.74 3.32
C ALA A 220 -1.44 -1.41 3.93
N ARG A 221 -2.23 -0.60 3.21
CA ARG A 221 -2.79 0.64 3.77
C ARG A 221 -3.78 0.39 4.89
N CYS A 222 -4.64 -0.63 4.76
CA CYS A 222 -5.58 -1.01 5.81
C CYS A 222 -4.88 -1.57 7.05
N THR A 223 -3.66 -2.08 6.94
CA THR A 223 -2.91 -2.65 8.09
C THR A 223 -2.23 -1.61 9.00
N TYR A 224 -2.09 -0.34 8.58
CA TYR A 224 -1.28 0.68 9.26
C TYR A 224 -2.10 1.83 9.90
N THR A 225 -3.39 1.65 10.09
CA THR A 225 -4.27 2.57 10.83
C THR A 225 -4.43 2.16 12.28
#